data_AF-R7SIP8-F1
#
_entry.id   AF-R7SIP8-F1
#
_cell.length_a   1.000
_cell.length_b   1.000
_cell.length_c   1.000
_cell.angle_alpha   90.00
_cell.angle_beta   90.00
_cell.angle_gamma   90.00
#
_symmetry.space_group_name_H-M   'P 1'
#
loop_
_entity.id
_entity.type
_entity.pdbx_description
1 polymer ?
#
loop_
_entity_poly.entity_id
_entity_poly.type
_entity_poly.pdbx_seq_one_letter_code
_entity_poly.pdbx_strand_id
1 'polypeptide(L)'
;MDVPEDPITELAVGIDLSPCPTLDFLRILVNSEFVRDGRTAMLQAMLKSWKAEVSLQTVYLVARAEDQLHRQQFARLLSIIGLVLEKWLWNGTDTPSSVVAQVSEHDVRRRVSVGIRDRHVWRGWWWKRLEECFPTFARFDALQMDYAIREYFSEKHRCEQIRETL
;
A
#
# COMPACT_ATOMS: atom_id res chain seq x y z
N MET A 1 -10.75 -6.92 41.90
CA MET A 1 -10.43 -5.63 41.26
C MET A 1 -9.98 -5.97 39.86
N ASP A 2 -10.92 -5.92 38.90
CA ASP A 2 -10.56 -5.98 37.50
C ASP A 2 -9.88 -4.66 37.15
N VAL A 3 -8.62 -4.75 36.72
CA VAL A 3 -7.95 -3.64 36.06
C VAL A 3 -8.67 -3.48 34.72
N PRO A 4 -9.23 -2.30 34.39
CA PRO A 4 -9.81 -2.11 33.07
C PRO A 4 -8.68 -2.28 32.06
N GLU A 5 -8.77 -3.32 31.22
CA GLU A 5 -7.94 -3.41 30.03
C GLU A 5 -8.14 -2.12 29.24
N ASP A 6 -7.02 -1.42 29.07
CA ASP A 6 -7.00 -0.11 28.42
C ASP A 6 -7.57 -0.29 27.00
N PRO A 7 -8.68 0.37 26.62
CA PRO A 7 -9.34 0.20 25.31
C PRO A 7 -8.43 0.55 24.13
N ILE A 8 -7.27 1.16 24.40
CA ILE A 8 -6.21 1.46 23.44
C ILE A 8 -5.50 0.18 22.97
N THR A 9 -5.42 -0.85 23.82
CA THR A 9 -4.73 -2.12 23.50
C THR A 9 -5.51 -2.93 22.45
N GLU A 10 -6.84 -2.86 22.49
CA GLU A 10 -7.74 -3.56 21.56
C GLU A 10 -7.75 -2.92 20.16
N LEU A 11 -7.56 -1.60 20.07
CA LEU A 11 -7.47 -0.85 18.80
C LEU A 11 -6.17 -1.11 18.02
N ALA A 12 -5.14 -1.67 18.65
CA ALA A 12 -3.85 -1.96 18.02
C ALA A 12 -3.83 -3.33 17.29
N VAL A 13 -4.90 -4.12 17.39
CA VAL A 13 -4.97 -5.44 16.74
C VAL A 13 -5.31 -5.24 15.26
N GLY A 14 -4.27 -5.09 14.44
CA GLY A 14 -4.40 -5.23 12.99
C GLY A 14 -4.94 -6.59 12.57
N ILE A 15 -5.55 -6.64 11.40
CA ILE A 15 -6.01 -7.89 10.78
C ILE A 15 -4.80 -8.83 10.64
N ASP A 16 -4.90 -10.04 11.20
CA ASP A 16 -3.85 -11.04 11.03
C ASP A 16 -3.89 -11.63 9.61
N LEU A 17 -2.80 -11.45 8.86
CA LEU A 17 -2.64 -11.96 7.50
C LEU A 17 -1.88 -13.30 7.46
N SER A 18 -1.44 -13.83 8.62
CA SER A 18 -0.75 -15.12 8.71
C SER A 18 -1.55 -16.33 8.16
N PRO A 19 -2.90 -16.36 8.21
CA PRO A 19 -3.68 -17.45 7.61
C PRO A 19 -3.77 -17.40 6.08
N CYS A 20 -3.20 -16.38 5.44
CA CYS A 20 -3.36 -16.10 4.01
C CYS A 20 -2.01 -16.25 3.25
N PRO A 21 -1.44 -17.46 3.14
CA PRO A 21 -0.10 -17.66 2.59
C PRO A 21 0.00 -17.32 1.10
N THR A 22 -1.11 -17.41 0.35
CA THR A 22 -1.15 -17.09 -1.09
C THR A 22 -1.53 -15.65 -1.38
N LEU A 23 -1.69 -14.80 -0.36
CA LEU A 23 -2.06 -13.40 -0.56
C LEU A 23 -0.85 -12.62 -1.11
N ASP A 24 -0.94 -12.23 -2.38
CA ASP A 24 0.08 -11.46 -3.11
C ASP A 24 -0.24 -9.97 -3.20
N PHE A 25 -1.48 -9.57 -2.87
CA PHE A 25 -1.97 -8.22 -3.11
C PHE A 25 -2.82 -7.69 -1.95
N LEU A 26 -2.44 -6.53 -1.41
CA LEU A 26 -3.19 -5.81 -0.38
C LEU A 26 -3.59 -4.42 -0.88
N ARG A 27 -4.90 -4.21 -1.04
CA ARG A 27 -5.46 -2.91 -1.43
C ARG A 27 -5.86 -2.10 -0.20
N ILE A 28 -5.34 -0.88 -0.11
CA ILE A 28 -5.63 0.06 0.98
C ILE A 28 -6.31 1.31 0.41
N LEU A 29 -7.51 1.58 0.93
CA LEU A 29 -8.22 2.83 0.66
C LEU A 29 -7.74 3.90 1.65
N VAL A 30 -7.01 4.87 1.13
CA VAL A 30 -6.41 5.96 1.90
C VAL A 30 -7.43 7.08 2.07
N ASN A 31 -7.71 7.44 3.32
CA ASN A 31 -8.67 8.47 3.71
C ASN A 31 -8.06 9.43 4.74
N SER A 32 -8.76 10.55 5.00
CA SER A 32 -8.34 11.54 6.02
C SER A 32 -8.15 10.92 7.41
N GLU A 33 -8.92 9.88 7.69
CA GLU A 33 -8.91 9.19 8.98
C GLU A 33 -7.67 8.31 9.18
N PHE A 34 -6.85 8.09 8.14
CA PHE A 34 -5.64 7.25 8.23
C PHE A 34 -4.58 7.79 9.20
N VAL A 35 -4.62 9.10 9.46
CA VAL A 35 -3.75 9.77 10.45
C VAL A 35 -4.33 9.79 11.86
N ARG A 36 -5.53 9.25 12.07
CA ARG A 36 -6.05 9.09 13.43
C ARG A 36 -5.28 8.01 14.17
N ASP A 37 -5.15 8.23 15.47
CA ASP A 37 -4.40 7.37 16.37
C ASP A 37 -4.80 5.89 16.20
N GLY A 38 -3.80 5.03 16.01
CA GLY A 38 -3.96 3.58 15.90
C GLY A 38 -3.91 3.00 14.49
N ARG A 39 -4.34 3.71 13.44
CA ARG A 39 -4.42 3.10 12.08
C ARG A 39 -3.08 2.79 11.43
N THR A 40 -2.08 3.61 11.67
CA THR A 40 -0.70 3.34 11.21
C THR A 40 -0.08 2.17 11.95
N ALA A 41 -0.32 2.04 13.26
CA ALA A 41 0.10 0.89 14.06
C ALA A 41 -0.63 -0.39 13.61
N MET A 42 -1.92 -0.29 13.32
CA MET A 42 -2.73 -1.38 12.76
C MET A 42 -2.16 -1.87 11.43
N LEU A 43 -1.86 -0.95 10.50
CA LEU A 43 -1.20 -1.29 9.23
C LEU A 43 0.15 -1.97 9.48
N GLN A 44 0.95 -1.44 10.40
CA GLN A 44 2.24 -2.04 10.74
C GLN A 44 2.10 -3.47 11.28
N ALA A 45 1.10 -3.73 12.13
CA ALA A 45 0.81 -5.06 12.65
C ALA A 45 0.37 -6.02 11.54
N MET A 46 -0.54 -5.58 10.66
CA MET A 46 -0.97 -6.36 9.47
C MET A 46 0.21 -6.73 8.58
N LEU A 47 1.10 -5.79 8.28
CA LEU A 47 2.26 -6.03 7.41
C LEU A 47 3.30 -6.95 8.05
N LYS A 48 3.42 -6.95 9.38
CA LYS A 48 4.30 -7.87 10.12
C LYS A 48 3.78 -9.31 10.11
N SER A 49 2.46 -9.51 10.12
CA SER A 49 1.87 -10.85 10.07
C SER A 49 1.81 -11.42 8.65
N TRP A 50 1.98 -10.58 7.62
CA TRP A 50 1.92 -10.99 6.22
C TRP A 50 3.15 -11.78 5.76
N LYS A 51 3.17 -13.07 6.09
CA LYS A 51 4.17 -14.06 5.70
C LYS A 51 3.70 -14.88 4.49
N ALA A 52 3.58 -14.23 3.34
CA ALA A 52 3.11 -14.92 2.15
C ALA A 52 4.21 -15.80 1.52
N GLU A 53 3.81 -16.96 1.01
CA GLU A 53 4.63 -17.92 0.26
C GLU A 53 4.61 -17.61 -1.24
N VAL A 54 4.58 -16.32 -1.58
CA VAL A 54 4.51 -15.81 -2.96
C VAL A 54 5.80 -15.08 -3.30
N SER A 55 6.14 -15.05 -4.59
CA SER A 55 7.36 -14.38 -5.06
C SER A 55 7.26 -12.85 -5.07
N LEU A 56 6.04 -12.29 -5.05
CA LEU A 56 5.80 -10.85 -5.09
C LEU A 56 4.63 -10.48 -4.16
N GLN A 57 4.89 -9.62 -3.18
CA GLN A 57 3.86 -8.96 -2.38
C GLN A 57 3.68 -7.51 -2.81
N THR A 58 2.47 -7.11 -3.17
CA THR A 58 2.15 -5.75 -3.60
C THR A 58 1.17 -5.07 -2.66
N VAL A 59 1.54 -3.91 -2.14
CA VAL A 59 0.60 -2.98 -1.49
C VAL A 59 0.13 -1.97 -2.52
N TYR A 60 -1.18 -1.91 -2.73
CA TYR A 60 -1.81 -0.94 -3.61
C TYR A 60 -2.53 0.14 -2.81
N LEU A 61 -2.05 1.37 -2.92
CA LEU A 61 -2.61 2.54 -2.24
C LEU A 61 -3.47 3.35 -3.21
N VAL A 62 -4.70 3.69 -2.82
CA VAL A 62 -5.54 4.58 -3.62
C VAL A 62 -6.38 5.46 -2.70
N ALA A 63 -6.54 6.73 -3.08
CA ALA A 63 -7.44 7.62 -2.38
C ALA A 63 -8.87 7.06 -2.38
N ARG A 64 -9.51 7.06 -1.22
CA ARG A 64 -10.93 6.76 -1.10
C ARG A 64 -11.73 7.83 -1.84
N ALA A 65 -12.61 7.40 -2.75
CA ALA A 65 -13.27 8.30 -3.68
C ALA A 65 -14.19 9.32 -2.97
N GLU A 66 -14.79 8.92 -1.85
CA GLU A 66 -15.75 9.74 -1.12
C GLU A 66 -15.11 10.95 -0.40
N ASP A 67 -13.82 10.88 -0.07
CA ASP A 67 -13.19 11.88 0.80
C ASP A 67 -12.66 13.12 0.06
N GLN A 68 -12.79 13.17 -1.27
CA GLN A 68 -12.41 14.30 -2.13
C GLN A 68 -11.02 14.90 -1.82
N LEU A 69 -10.05 14.05 -1.44
CA LEU A 69 -8.73 14.50 -1.00
C LEU A 69 -8.04 15.34 -2.08
N HIS A 70 -7.61 16.55 -1.71
CA HIS A 70 -6.75 17.35 -2.57
C HIS A 70 -5.34 16.74 -2.64
N ARG A 71 -4.61 17.02 -3.73
CA ARG A 71 -3.29 16.40 -4.00
C ARG A 71 -2.33 16.45 -2.80
N GLN A 72 -2.24 17.60 -2.15
CA GLN A 72 -1.35 17.81 -1.01
C GLN A 72 -1.76 16.99 0.22
N GLN A 73 -3.07 16.87 0.47
CA GLN A 73 -3.59 16.04 1.56
C GLN A 73 -3.29 14.57 1.29
N PHE A 74 -3.56 14.09 0.07
CA PHE A 74 -3.26 12.71 -0.28
C PHE A 74 -1.75 12.41 -0.23
N ALA A 75 -0.91 13.30 -0.79
CA ALA A 75 0.54 13.18 -0.69
C ALA A 75 1.03 13.12 0.77
N ARG A 76 0.47 13.96 1.66
CA ARG A 76 0.80 13.93 3.10
C ARG A 76 0.45 12.58 3.74
N LEU A 77 -0.73 12.02 3.42
CA LEU A 77 -1.13 10.70 3.90
C LEU A 77 -0.20 9.60 3.36
N LEU A 78 0.18 9.69 2.08
CA LEU A 78 1.15 8.78 1.47
C LEU A 78 2.53 8.87 2.13
N SER A 79 3.01 10.05 2.52
CA SER A 79 4.27 10.18 3.25
C SER A 79 4.23 9.44 4.59
N ILE A 80 3.10 9.50 5.29
CA ILE A 80 2.91 8.85 6.59
C ILE A 80 2.82 7.33 6.44
N ILE A 81 2.04 6.86 5.47
CA ILE A 81 1.97 5.44 5.10
C ILE A 81 3.34 4.94 4.63
N GLY A 82 4.06 5.76 3.87
CA GLY A 82 5.42 5.52 3.39
C GLY A 82 6.37 5.12 4.50
N LEU A 83 6.35 5.82 5.63
CA LEU A 83 7.18 5.45 6.79
C LEU A 83 6.94 4.02 7.29
N VAL A 84 5.70 3.52 7.18
CA VAL A 84 5.35 2.15 7.59
C VAL A 84 5.80 1.15 6.53
N LEU A 85 5.53 1.43 5.25
CA LEU A 85 5.88 0.55 4.13
C LEU A 85 7.39 0.45 3.92
N GLU A 86 8.11 1.55 4.11
CA GLU A 86 9.58 1.60 4.08
C GLU A 86 10.19 0.66 5.12
N LYS A 87 9.65 0.62 6.35
CA LYS A 87 10.06 -0.36 7.37
C LYS A 87 9.67 -1.79 7.00
N TRP A 88 8.48 -1.96 6.42
CA TRP A 88 8.02 -3.28 5.97
C TRP A 88 8.97 -3.88 4.93
N LEU A 89 9.52 -3.09 4.01
CA LEU A 89 10.49 -3.56 3.03
C LEU A 89 11.67 -4.29 3.69
N TRP A 90 12.21 -3.74 4.79
CA TRP A 90 13.39 -4.25 5.48
C TRP A 90 13.14 -5.38 6.47
N ASN A 91 11.90 -5.56 6.96
CA ASN A 91 11.58 -6.59 7.97
C ASN A 91 11.61 -8.04 7.42
N GLY A 92 12.06 -8.25 6.17
CA GLY A 92 12.37 -9.57 5.61
C GLY A 92 13.87 -9.81 5.41
N THR A 93 14.70 -8.79 5.62
CA THR A 93 16.15 -8.81 5.45
C THR A 93 16.80 -8.59 6.82
N ASP A 94 16.81 -9.62 7.67
CA ASP A 94 17.55 -9.57 8.92
C ASP A 94 19.07 -9.50 8.61
N THR A 95 19.63 -8.30 8.69
CA THR A 95 21.06 -7.95 8.92
C THR A 95 22.07 -8.28 7.79
N PRO A 96 23.04 -7.39 7.48
CA PRO A 96 24.18 -7.72 6.61
C PRO A 96 25.18 -8.59 7.38
N SER A 97 24.89 -9.88 7.51
CA SER A 97 25.86 -10.83 8.05
C SER A 97 26.85 -11.23 6.96
N SER A 98 28.06 -10.70 7.10
CA SER A 98 29.25 -11.09 6.34
C SER A 98 29.63 -12.55 6.62
N VAL A 99 28.96 -13.51 5.99
CA VAL A 99 29.54 -14.83 5.65
C VAL A 99 28.79 -15.35 4.43
N VAL A 100 29.55 -15.82 3.43
CA VAL A 100 29.08 -16.53 2.24
C VAL A 100 27.98 -17.54 2.62
N ALA A 101 26.73 -17.18 2.39
CA ALA A 101 25.58 -18.03 2.64
C ALA A 101 24.80 -18.19 1.33
N GLN A 102 24.53 -19.44 1.03
CA GLN A 102 23.85 -19.92 -0.16
C GLN A 102 22.53 -19.16 -0.36
N VAL A 103 22.23 -18.86 -1.62
CA VAL A 103 20.97 -18.28 -2.08
C VAL A 103 19.83 -19.14 -1.54
N SER A 104 19.20 -18.71 -0.44
CA SER A 104 18.02 -19.35 0.10
C SER A 104 16.82 -18.99 -0.78
N GLU A 105 16.11 -20.02 -1.24
CA GLU A 105 14.83 -19.93 -1.92
C GLU A 105 13.87 -19.03 -1.13
N HIS A 106 13.28 -18.06 -1.84
CA HIS A 106 12.28 -17.08 -1.40
C HIS A 106 12.79 -15.73 -0.88
N ASP A 107 13.52 -15.01 -1.74
CA ASP A 107 13.55 -13.55 -1.67
C ASP A 107 12.18 -13.01 -2.14
N VAL A 108 11.25 -12.84 -1.19
CA VAL A 108 9.91 -12.30 -1.47
C VAL A 108 10.08 -10.84 -1.89
N ARG A 109 9.89 -10.56 -3.18
CA ARG A 109 9.95 -9.19 -3.69
C ARG A 109 8.76 -8.41 -3.17
N ARG A 110 9.00 -7.22 -2.63
CA ARG A 110 7.94 -6.32 -2.18
C ARG A 110 7.80 -5.15 -3.14
N ARG A 111 6.57 -4.70 -3.37
CA ARG A 111 6.25 -3.58 -4.25
C ARG A 111 5.17 -2.69 -3.64
N VAL A 112 5.27 -1.40 -3.93
CA VAL A 112 4.19 -0.43 -3.71
C VAL A 112 3.69 0.04 -5.07
N SER A 113 2.37 -0.03 -5.29
CA SER A 113 1.71 0.67 -6.38
C SER A 113 0.75 1.72 -5.83
N VAL A 114 0.71 2.89 -6.46
CA VAL A 114 -0.18 3.98 -6.05
C VAL A 114 -1.11 4.36 -7.20
N GLY A 115 -2.42 4.20 -6.95
CA GLY A 115 -3.48 4.64 -7.83
C GLY A 115 -3.69 6.14 -7.75
N ILE A 116 -3.42 6.84 -8.86
CA ILE A 116 -3.63 8.28 -9.00
C ILE A 116 -4.78 8.56 -9.96
N ARG A 117 -5.75 9.35 -9.50
CA ARG A 117 -6.87 9.86 -10.32
C ARG A 117 -6.78 11.38 -10.38
N ASP A 118 -6.03 11.90 -11.34
CA ASP A 118 -5.83 13.35 -11.52
C ASP A 118 -5.63 13.68 -13.01
N ARG A 119 -5.52 14.98 -13.34
CA ARG A 119 -5.25 15.46 -14.70
C ARG A 119 -3.80 15.19 -15.09
N HIS A 120 -3.58 14.68 -16.30
CA HIS A 120 -2.28 14.27 -16.82
C HIS A 120 -1.16 15.32 -16.68
N VAL A 121 -1.48 16.61 -16.71
CA VAL A 121 -0.50 17.71 -16.48
C VAL A 121 0.21 17.61 -15.12
N TRP A 122 -0.41 16.94 -14.14
CA TRP A 122 0.16 16.71 -12.81
C TRP A 122 0.92 15.39 -12.69
N ARG A 123 1.02 14.58 -13.74
CA ARG A 123 1.68 13.26 -13.71
C ARG A 123 3.13 13.35 -13.21
N GLY A 124 3.91 14.31 -13.74
CA GLY A 124 5.29 14.52 -13.30
C GLY A 124 5.39 14.99 -11.85
N TRP A 125 4.47 15.85 -11.41
CA TRP A 125 4.39 16.26 -10.00
C TRP A 125 4.10 15.07 -9.08
N TRP A 126 3.15 14.21 -9.46
CA TRP A 126 2.82 13.00 -8.72
C TRP A 126 4.00 12.05 -8.62
N TRP A 127 4.67 11.77 -9.73
CA TRP A 127 5.83 10.87 -9.72
C TRP A 127 6.91 11.36 -8.74
N LYS A 128 7.29 12.64 -8.80
CA LYS A 128 8.26 13.23 -7.87
C LYS A 128 7.80 13.09 -6.40
N ARG A 129 6.52 13.32 -6.12
CA ARG A 129 5.99 13.16 -4.75
C ARG A 129 5.98 11.71 -4.27
N LEU A 130 5.73 10.75 -5.16
CA LEU A 130 5.78 9.33 -4.81
C LEU A 130 7.21 8.90 -4.51
N GLU A 131 8.20 9.34 -5.29
CA GLU A 131 9.63 9.10 -5.01
C GLU A 131 10.05 9.67 -3.64
N GLU A 132 9.54 10.86 -3.28
CA GLU A 132 9.77 11.44 -1.96
C GLU A 132 9.09 10.65 -0.82
N CYS A 133 7.94 10.03 -1.08
CA CYS A 133 7.20 9.25 -0.07
C CYS A 133 7.72 7.82 0.10
N PHE A 134 8.27 7.23 -0.96
CA PHE A 134 8.73 5.84 -1.01
C PHE A 134 10.14 5.73 -1.62
N PRO A 135 11.14 6.42 -1.06
CA PRO A 135 12.47 6.54 -1.67
C PRO A 135 13.18 5.21 -1.86
N THR A 136 13.02 4.25 -0.94
CA THR A 136 13.71 2.96 -1.07
C THR A 136 13.04 2.09 -2.12
N PHE A 137 11.71 2.09 -2.16
CA PHE A 137 10.97 1.40 -3.22
C PHE A 137 11.29 1.99 -4.60
N ALA A 138 11.37 3.31 -4.72
CA ALA A 138 11.79 3.96 -5.96
C ALA A 138 13.20 3.52 -6.38
N ARG A 139 14.16 3.51 -5.43
CA ARG A 139 15.54 3.11 -5.69
C ARG A 139 15.68 1.66 -6.17
N PHE A 140 14.82 0.75 -5.72
CA PHE A 140 14.85 -0.66 -6.10
C PHE A 140 13.88 -1.03 -7.23
N ASP A 141 13.37 -0.05 -7.98
CA ASP A 141 12.39 -0.27 -9.05
C ASP A 141 11.17 -1.10 -8.55
N ALA A 142 10.72 -0.76 -7.35
CA ALA A 142 9.65 -1.40 -6.62
C ALA A 142 8.49 -0.42 -6.30
N LEU A 143 8.51 0.75 -6.94
CA LEU A 143 7.45 1.76 -6.87
C LEU A 143 6.77 1.88 -8.23
N GLN A 144 5.44 1.74 -8.25
CA GLN A 144 4.61 1.92 -9.44
C GLN A 144 3.57 3.02 -9.21
N MET A 145 3.19 3.70 -10.29
CA MET A 145 2.11 4.69 -10.30
C MET A 145 1.08 4.30 -11.34
N ASP A 146 -0.05 3.79 -10.87
CA ASP A 146 -1.19 3.45 -11.70
C ASP A 146 -2.02 4.72 -11.92
N TYR A 147 -1.68 5.43 -12.99
CA TYR A 147 -2.30 6.70 -13.34
C TYR A 147 -3.58 6.46 -14.14
N ALA A 148 -4.71 6.35 -13.45
CA ALA A 148 -6.00 6.18 -14.10
C ALA A 148 -6.41 7.49 -14.76
N ILE A 149 -6.60 7.45 -16.08
CA ILE A 149 -7.11 8.57 -16.84
C ILE A 149 -8.56 8.80 -16.38
N ARG A 150 -8.89 10.00 -15.89
CA ARG A 150 -10.25 10.53 -16.06
C ARG A 150 -10.44 10.89 -17.53
N GLU A 151 -10.38 9.88 -18.40
CA GLU A 151 -11.12 9.98 -19.64
C GLU A 151 -12.57 9.88 -19.18
N TYR A 152 -13.38 10.84 -19.62
CA TYR A 152 -14.81 10.87 -19.39
C TYR A 152 -15.44 9.61 -19.98
N PHE A 153 -15.36 8.48 -19.28
CA PHE A 153 -16.32 7.42 -19.44
C PHE A 153 -17.58 7.90 -18.74
N SER A 154 -18.40 8.63 -19.49
CA SER A 154 -19.84 8.55 -19.26
C SER A 154 -20.19 7.06 -19.17
N GLU A 155 -20.94 6.68 -18.14
CA GLU A 155 -21.40 5.31 -17.85
C GLU A 155 -22.31 4.71 -18.96
N LYS A 156 -22.25 5.22 -20.20
CA LYS A 156 -23.08 4.77 -21.32
C LYS A 156 -22.43 3.76 -22.26
N HIS A 157 -21.10 3.68 -22.38
CA HIS A 157 -20.49 2.89 -23.47
C HIS A 157 -19.98 1.50 -23.09
N ARG A 158 -20.06 1.08 -21.82
CA ARG A 158 -19.62 -0.28 -21.42
C ARG A 158 -20.74 -1.31 -21.30
N CYS A 159 -22.01 -0.88 -21.37
CA CYS A 159 -23.17 -1.78 -21.35
C CYS A 159 -23.65 -2.22 -22.75
N GLU A 160 -23.21 -1.58 -23.83
CA GLU A 160 -23.63 -1.96 -25.20
C GLU A 160 -22.75 -3.05 -25.82
N GLN A 161 -21.50 -3.20 -25.39
CA GLN A 161 -20.57 -4.15 -26.02
C GLN A 161 -20.64 -5.60 -25.48
N ILE A 162 -21.43 -5.87 -24.45
CA ILE A 162 -21.67 -7.24 -23.92
C ILE A 162 -22.99 -7.83 -24.44
N ARG A 163 -23.82 -7.04 -25.15
CA ARG A 163 -25.09 -7.52 -25.71
C ARG A 163 -25.03 -7.96 -27.18
N GLU A 164 -23.89 -7.83 -27.85
CA GLU A 164 -23.71 -8.27 -29.24
C GLU A 164 -22.85 -9.55 -29.39
N THR A 165 -22.62 -10.31 -28.32
CA THR A 165 -21.89 -11.59 -28.41
C THR A 165 -22.47 -12.68 -27.50
N LEU A 166 -23.79 -12.80 -27.50
CA LEU A 166 -24.52 -14.03 -27.16
C LEU A 166 -25.73 -14.19 -28.10
#